data_AF-A0A354WY86-F1
#
_entry.id   AF-A0A354WY86-F1
#
_cell.length_a   1.000
_cell.length_b   1.000
_cell.length_c   1.000
_cell.angle_alpha   90.00
_cell.angle_beta   90.00
_cell.angle_gamma   90.00
#
_symmetry.space_group_name_H-M   'P 1'
#
loop_
_entity.id
_entity.type
_entity.pdbx_description
1 polymer ?
#
loop_
_entity_poly.entity_id
_entity_poly.type
_entity_poly.pdbx_seq_one_letter_code
_entity_poly.pdbx_strand_id
1 'polypeptide(L)'
;MDYRKVRFEDKAVEVQIASFTGKGGTTEYQVLFSVTDTSLPFVNQLQDIQRAYVDVVEKELAGDAVAVFRRYFLSDASNQADMVMDWECDKTFCALSLV
;
A
#
# COMPACT_ATOMS: atom_id res chain seq x y z
N MET A 1 -15.02 5.21 -13.29
CA MET A 1 -13.80 4.64 -12.70
C MET A 1 -12.76 5.70 -12.89
N ASP A 2 -12.32 6.28 -11.79
CA ASP A 2 -11.36 7.37 -11.81
C ASP A 2 -9.98 6.79 -11.49
N TYR A 3 -8.96 7.35 -12.12
CA TYR A 3 -7.58 6.90 -11.97
C TYR A 3 -6.67 8.10 -11.78
N ARG A 4 -5.77 8.02 -10.82
CA ARG A 4 -4.73 9.03 -10.61
C ARG A 4 -3.44 8.41 -10.10
N LYS A 5 -2.34 9.08 -10.41
CA LYS A 5 -1.01 8.78 -9.86
C LYS A 5 -0.64 9.85 -8.84
N VAL A 6 -0.13 9.40 -7.70
CA VAL A 6 0.42 10.25 -6.64
C VAL A 6 1.87 9.85 -6.45
N ARG A 7 2.77 10.82 -6.50
CA ARG A 7 4.18 10.61 -6.21
C ARG A 7 4.52 11.36 -4.94
N PHE A 8 5.01 10.64 -3.94
CA PHE A 8 5.51 11.25 -2.71
C PHE A 8 6.98 11.58 -2.94
N GLU A 9 7.32 12.86 -3.16
CA GLU A 9 8.70 13.26 -3.50
C GLU A 9 9.71 12.94 -2.40
N ASP A 10 9.25 12.82 -1.16
CA ASP A 10 10.04 12.47 0.02
C ASP A 10 10.23 10.96 0.21
N LYS A 11 9.60 10.13 -0.62
CA LYS A 11 9.62 8.66 -0.51
C LYS A 11 10.01 8.06 -1.85
N ALA A 12 10.78 6.99 -1.84
CA ALA A 12 11.10 6.24 -3.06
C ALA A 12 9.92 5.36 -3.50
N VAL A 13 8.69 5.90 -3.54
CA VAL A 13 7.45 5.17 -3.84
C VAL A 13 6.55 5.96 -4.79
N GLU A 14 6.14 5.31 -5.89
CA GLU A 14 5.04 5.75 -6.75
C GLU A 14 3.75 5.07 -6.29
N VAL A 15 2.66 5.82 -6.19
CA VAL A 15 1.34 5.30 -5.86
C VAL A 15 0.38 5.53 -7.02
N GLN A 16 -0.36 4.48 -7.37
CA GLN A 16 -1.45 4.56 -8.34
C GLN A 16 -2.76 4.21 -7.65
N ILE A 17 -3.74 5.10 -7.76
CA ILE A 17 -5.05 4.97 -7.10
C ILE A 17 -6.10 4.88 -8.19
N ALA A 18 -6.82 3.76 -8.24
CA ALA A 18 -8.05 3.62 -9.00
C ALA A 18 -9.24 3.59 -8.04
N SER A 19 -10.28 4.37 -8.32
CA SER A 19 -11.50 4.42 -7.52
C SER A 19 -12.75 4.16 -8.34
N PHE A 20 -13.74 3.56 -7.70
CA PHE A 20 -15.06 3.31 -8.28
C PHE A 20 -16.14 3.52 -7.23
N THR A 21 -17.02 4.50 -7.46
CA THR A 21 -18.20 4.72 -6.61
C THR A 21 -19.41 4.03 -7.21
N GLY A 22 -19.94 3.04 -6.49
CA GLY A 22 -21.15 2.32 -6.88
C GLY A 22 -22.41 3.17 -6.72
N LYS A 23 -23.54 2.70 -7.28
CA LYS A 23 -24.84 3.39 -7.19
C LYS A 23 -25.33 3.63 -5.75
N GLY A 24 -24.84 2.83 -4.79
CA GLY A 24 -25.15 2.97 -3.36
C GLY A 24 -24.27 3.98 -2.62
N GLY A 25 -23.36 4.68 -3.30
CA GLY A 25 -22.46 5.67 -2.68
C GLY A 25 -21.18 5.10 -2.07
N THR A 26 -21.08 3.77 -1.91
CA THR A 26 -19.84 3.11 -1.49
C THR A 26 -18.76 3.27 -2.56
N THR A 27 -17.57 3.69 -2.13
CA THR A 27 -16.40 3.82 -3.01
C THR A 27 -15.41 2.70 -2.75
N GLU A 28 -15.06 1.99 -3.80
CA GLU A 28 -14.01 0.99 -3.81
C GLU A 28 -12.71 1.62 -4.30
N TYR A 29 -11.59 1.25 -3.68
CA TYR A 29 -10.26 1.71 -4.04
C TYR A 29 -9.36 0.52 -4.35
N GLN A 30 -8.63 0.60 -5.45
CA GLN A 30 -7.47 -0.25 -5.74
C GLN A 30 -6.24 0.64 -5.74
N VAL A 31 -5.32 0.38 -4.80
CA VAL A 31 -4.12 1.18 -4.62
C VAL A 31 -2.90 0.30 -4.84
N LEU A 32 -2.03 0.71 -5.77
CA LEU A 32 -0.76 0.06 -6.05
C LEU A 32 0.38 0.95 -5.56
N PHE A 33 1.23 0.40 -4.70
CA PHE A 33 2.46 1.03 -4.22
C PHE A 33 3.64 0.36 -4.91
N SER A 34 4.52 1.16 -5.53
CA SER A 34 5.68 0.67 -6.27
C SER A 34 6.94 1.39 -5.81
N VAL A 35 7.94 0.63 -5.36
CA VAL A 35 9.26 1.19 -5.02
C VAL A 35 9.93 1.71 -6.30
N THR A 36 10.45 2.93 -6.25
CA THR A 36 11.14 3.56 -7.38
C THR A 36 12.67 3.47 -7.28
N ASP A 37 13.22 3.34 -6.06
CA ASP A 37 14.65 3.11 -5.84
C ASP A 37 14.87 1.69 -5.30
N THR A 38 15.15 0.76 -6.21
CA THR A 38 15.38 -0.64 -5.88
C THR A 38 16.79 -0.91 -5.35
N SER A 39 17.67 0.10 -5.29
CA SER A 39 19.02 -0.03 -4.73
C SER A 39 19.04 0.04 -3.21
N LEU A 40 17.97 0.55 -2.59
CA LEU A 40 17.81 0.62 -1.15
C LEU A 40 17.75 -0.78 -0.52
N PRO A 41 18.23 -0.95 0.73
CA PRO A 41 17.96 -2.17 1.49
C PRO A 41 16.45 -2.42 1.61
N PHE A 42 16.03 -3.68 1.58
CA PHE A 42 14.62 -4.06 1.64
C PHE A 42 13.87 -3.41 2.83
N VAL A 43 14.51 -3.32 3.99
CA VAL A 43 13.92 -2.69 5.19
C VAL A 43 13.52 -1.24 4.93
N ASN A 44 14.37 -0.49 4.23
CA ASN A 44 14.11 0.91 3.90
C ASN A 44 12.98 1.01 2.86
N GLN A 45 12.99 0.13 1.85
CA GLN A 45 11.91 0.05 0.87
C GLN A 45 10.56 -0.23 1.53
N LEU A 46 10.52 -1.19 2.46
CA LEU A 46 9.32 -1.54 3.21
C LEU A 46 8.84 -0.36 4.08
N GLN A 47 9.74 0.31 4.79
CA GLN A 47 9.41 1.50 5.59
C GLN A 47 8.83 2.64 4.73
N ASP A 48 9.38 2.87 3.54
CA ASP A 48 8.88 3.89 2.63
C ASP A 48 7.47 3.55 2.11
N ILE A 49 7.21 2.28 1.77
CA ILE A 49 5.85 1.81 1.43
C ILE A 49 4.90 2.02 2.61
N GLN A 50 5.29 1.66 3.83
CA GLN A 50 4.45 1.79 5.02
C GLN A 50 4.08 3.25 5.30
N ARG A 51 5.04 4.16 5.17
CA ARG A 51 4.81 5.61 5.31
C ARG A 51 3.90 6.14 4.22
N ALA A 52 4.13 5.73 2.96
CA ALA A 52 3.28 6.11 1.84
C ALA A 52 1.85 5.59 2.02
N TYR A 53 1.68 4.37 2.54
CA TYR A 53 0.37 3.79 2.83
C TYR A 53 -0.41 4.63 3.86
N VAL A 54 0.22 5.01 4.98
CA VAL A 54 -0.40 5.87 5.99
C VAL A 54 -0.84 7.20 5.36
N ASP A 55 0.06 7.85 4.62
CA ASP A 55 -0.25 9.13 3.95
C ASP A 55 -1.42 9.00 2.96
N VAL A 56 -1.45 7.93 2.15
CA VAL A 56 -2.53 7.71 1.18
C VAL A 56 -3.87 7.50 1.88
N VAL A 57 -3.92 6.65 2.91
CA VAL A 57 -5.15 6.38 3.64
C VAL A 57 -5.68 7.63 4.32
N GLU A 58 -4.81 8.46 4.91
CA GLU A 58 -5.22 9.66 5.64
C GLU A 58 -5.56 10.85 4.74
N LYS A 59 -4.85 11.03 3.63
CA LYS A 59 -4.91 12.26 2.81
C LYS A 59 -5.61 12.08 1.47
N GLU A 60 -5.57 10.88 0.90
CA GLU A 60 -6.00 10.62 -0.48
C GLU A 60 -7.28 9.79 -0.59
N LEU A 61 -7.61 9.01 0.44
CA LEU A 61 -8.84 8.20 0.48
C LEU A 61 -9.91 8.88 1.35
N ALA A 62 -11.16 8.45 1.22
CA ALA A 62 -12.22 8.87 2.13
C ALA A 62 -11.88 8.45 3.57
N GLY A 63 -12.22 9.27 4.57
CA GLY A 63 -11.77 9.09 5.96
C GLY A 63 -12.29 7.83 6.67
N ASP A 64 -13.24 7.12 6.08
CA ASP A 64 -13.77 5.83 6.53
C ASP A 64 -13.28 4.65 5.68
N ALA A 65 -12.37 4.88 4.73
CA ALA A 65 -11.80 3.84 3.90
C ALA A 65 -10.96 2.87 4.74
N VAL A 66 -11.26 1.58 4.63
CA VAL A 66 -10.55 0.50 5.32
C VAL A 66 -10.03 -0.51 4.30
N ALA A 67 -8.80 -0.99 4.50
CA ALA A 67 -8.26 -2.05 3.67
C ALA A 67 -8.96 -3.37 4.00
N VAL A 68 -9.52 -4.03 2.98
CA VAL A 68 -10.11 -5.38 3.10
C VAL A 68 -9.16 -6.48 2.63
N PHE A 69 -8.18 -6.12 1.80
CA PHE A 69 -7.17 -7.03 1.28
C PHE A 69 -5.87 -6.27 0.99
N ARG A 70 -4.72 -6.87 1.32
CA ARG A 70 -3.38 -6.39 0.93
C ARG A 70 -2.57 -7.52 0.33
N ARG A 71 -1.84 -7.20 -0.73
CA ARG A 71 -0.96 -8.14 -1.43
C ARG A 71 0.42 -7.54 -1.64
N TYR A 72 1.43 -8.27 -1.22
CA TYR A 72 2.84 -7.92 -1.40
C TYR A 72 3.45 -8.82 -2.46
N PHE A 73 4.23 -8.22 -3.35
CA PHE A 73 5.04 -8.90 -4.35
C PHE A 73 6.50 -8.76 -3.93
N LEU A 74 7.02 -9.80 -3.29
CA LEU A 74 8.35 -9.81 -2.69
C LEU A 74 9.36 -10.38 -3.69
N SER A 75 10.56 -9.80 -3.73
CA SER A 75 11.63 -10.33 -4.59
C SER A 75 12.22 -11.62 -4.03
N ASP A 76 12.19 -11.76 -2.70
CA ASP A 76 12.64 -12.95 -1.96
C ASP A 76 11.71 -13.21 -0.79
N ALA A 77 10.55 -13.81 -1.07
CA ALA A 77 9.52 -14.08 -0.06
C ALA A 77 10.06 -14.89 1.13
N SER A 78 11.01 -15.81 0.91
CA SER A 78 11.53 -16.67 1.98
C SER A 78 12.31 -15.89 3.04
N ASN A 79 13.00 -14.83 2.64
CA ASN A 79 13.82 -14.01 3.54
C ASN A 79 13.14 -12.70 3.96
N GLN A 80 12.04 -12.32 3.31
CA GLN A 80 11.38 -11.01 3.51
C GLN A 80 10.02 -11.10 4.19
N ALA A 81 9.32 -12.24 4.10
CA ALA A 81 7.94 -12.36 4.58
C ALA A 81 7.78 -12.03 6.07
N ASP A 82 8.69 -12.51 6.93
CA ASP A 82 8.61 -12.28 8.38
C ASP A 82 8.64 -10.78 8.71
N MET A 83 9.47 -10.00 8.02
CA MET A 83 9.57 -8.55 8.23
C MET A 83 8.29 -7.81 7.84
N VAL A 84 7.57 -8.30 6.82
CA VAL A 84 6.27 -7.75 6.43
C VAL A 84 5.22 -8.15 7.46
N MET A 85 5.23 -9.41 7.91
CA MET A 85 4.30 -9.93 8.89
C MET A 85 4.41 -9.21 10.23
N ASP A 86 5.61 -8.86 10.68
CA ASP A 86 5.83 -8.10 11.92
C ASP A 86 5.06 -6.77 11.90
N TRP A 87 5.13 -6.02 10.80
CA TRP A 87 4.37 -4.78 10.64
C TRP A 87 2.86 -5.02 10.57
N GLU A 88 2.45 -6.04 9.84
CA GLU A 88 1.05 -6.37 9.62
C GLU A 88 0.35 -6.84 10.89
N CYS A 89 1.06 -7.53 11.80
CA CYS A 89 0.56 -7.93 13.11
C CYS A 89 0.18 -6.74 14.01
N ASP A 90 0.88 -5.61 13.88
CA ASP A 90 0.66 -4.40 14.69
C ASP A 90 -0.50 -3.52 14.19
N LYS A 91 -1.12 -3.86 13.05
CA LYS A 91 -2.16 -3.06 12.38
C LYS A 91 -3.46 -3.84 12.21
N THR A 92 -4.55 -3.14 11.87
CA THR A 92 -5.87 -3.75 11.63
C THR A 92 -5.76 -4.90 10.63
N PHE A 93 -6.22 -6.10 11.03
CA PHE A 93 -6.19 -7.30 10.21
C PHE A 93 -7.12 -7.17 9.00
N CYS A 94 -6.56 -7.20 7.81
CA CYS A 94 -7.28 -7.49 6.58
C CYS A 94 -6.73 -8.78 5.97
N ALA A 95 -7.36 -9.32 4.92
CA ALA A 95 -6.82 -10.51 4.27
C ALA A 95 -5.46 -10.19 3.63
N LEU A 96 -4.46 -11.05 3.87
CA LEU A 96 -3.08 -10.84 3.41
C LEU A 96 -2.65 -11.90 2.41
N SER A 97 -1.86 -11.47 1.43
CA SER A 97 -1.19 -12.35 0.47
C SER A 97 0.26 -11.88 0.30
N LEU A 98 1.21 -12.75 0.60
CA LEU A 98 2.64 -12.55 0.34
C LEU A 98 3.04 -13.52 -0.77
N VAL A 99 3.54 -13.01 -1.89
CA VAL A 99 3.92 -13.78 -3.08
C VAL A 99 5.32 -13.43 -3.51
#